data_AF-W4RQ16-F1
#
_entry.id   AF-W4RQ16-F1
#
_cell.length_a   1.000
_cell.length_b   1.000
_cell.length_c   1.000
_cell.angle_alpha   90.00
_cell.angle_beta   90.00
_cell.angle_gamma   90.00
#
_symmetry.space_group_name_H-M   'P 1'
#
loop_
_entity.id
_entity.type
_entity.pdbx_description
1 polymer ?
#
loop_
_entity_poly.entity_id
_entity_poly.type
_entity_poly.pdbx_seq_one_letter_code
_entity_poly.pdbx_strand_id
1 'polypeptide(L)'
;MEAVQYGLANHAYPEEQLLVHAYKLAGKIAKKSPVSIGAAIKLLNYSKHESFYKGVKEEAKLFGDVFLSEDGQEGIKAFLEKRSPDFKGR
;
A
#
# COMPACT_ATOMS: atom_id res chain seq x y z
N MET A 1 -4.92 -23.82 11.09
CA MET A 1 -4.79 -22.33 11.13
C MET A 1 -3.35 -21.89 11.47
N GLU A 2 -2.42 -22.84 11.57
CA GLU A 2 -1.02 -22.65 11.96
C GLU A 2 -0.29 -21.67 11.03
N ALA A 3 -0.55 -21.72 9.72
CA ALA A 3 0.05 -20.79 8.75
C ALA A 3 -0.27 -19.30 9.04
N VAL A 4 -1.47 -19.00 9.58
CA VAL A 4 -1.82 -17.63 9.99
C VAL A 4 -1.09 -17.27 11.28
N GLN A 5 -1.01 -18.18 12.24
CA GLN A 5 -0.31 -17.96 13.50
C GLN A 5 1.20 -17.73 13.30
N TYR A 6 1.80 -18.42 12.33
CA TYR A 6 3.21 -18.27 11.98
C TYR A 6 3.48 -17.10 11.02
N GLY A 7 2.45 -16.37 10.57
CA GLY A 7 2.58 -15.19 9.71
C GLY A 7 2.83 -15.47 8.23
N LEU A 8 2.69 -16.73 7.79
CA LEU A 8 2.79 -17.10 6.37
C LEU A 8 1.55 -16.65 5.58
N ALA A 9 0.38 -16.62 6.23
CA ALA A 9 -0.87 -16.12 5.66
C ALA A 9 -1.47 -15.03 6.56
N ASN A 10 -2.16 -14.05 5.99
CA ASN A 10 -2.82 -13.00 6.78
C ASN A 10 -4.09 -13.52 7.49
N HIS A 11 -4.87 -14.38 6.82
CA HIS A 11 -6.16 -14.87 7.29
C HIS A 11 -6.43 -16.30 6.77
N ALA A 12 -7.30 -17.02 7.47
CA ALA A 12 -7.86 -18.29 7.03
C ALA A 12 -9.39 -18.21 7.13
N TYR A 13 -10.08 -18.68 6.10
CA TYR A 13 -11.54 -18.64 5.98
C TYR A 13 -12.05 -19.99 5.45
N PRO A 14 -13.33 -20.35 5.71
CA PRO A 14 -14.00 -21.43 4.97
C PRO A 14 -13.93 -21.19 3.45
N GLU A 15 -13.88 -22.27 2.67
CA GLU A 15 -13.68 -22.21 1.22
C GLU A 15 -14.70 -21.30 0.52
N GLU A 16 -15.97 -21.39 0.94
CA GLU A 16 -17.08 -20.64 0.37
C GLU A 16 -16.99 -19.12 0.64
N GLN A 17 -16.22 -18.73 1.67
CA GLN A 17 -16.05 -17.33 2.09
C GLN A 17 -14.70 -16.75 1.64
N LEU A 18 -13.76 -17.59 1.22
CA LEU A 18 -12.38 -17.20 0.91
C LEU A 18 -12.32 -16.05 -0.11
N LEU A 19 -12.99 -16.22 -1.25
CA LEU A 19 -12.98 -15.21 -2.31
C LEU A 19 -13.68 -13.92 -1.88
N VAL A 20 -14.79 -14.01 -1.14
CA VAL A 20 -15.51 -12.84 -0.63
C VAL A 20 -14.59 -11.97 0.23
N HIS A 21 -13.84 -12.60 1.14
CA HIS A 21 -12.88 -11.86 1.98
C HIS A 21 -11.65 -11.38 1.22
N ALA A 22 -11.12 -12.18 0.29
CA ALA A 22 -9.99 -11.80 -0.55
C ALA A 22 -10.32 -10.57 -1.41
N TYR A 23 -11.47 -10.55 -2.09
CA TYR A 23 -11.93 -9.41 -2.87
C TYR A 23 -12.24 -8.19 -2.00
N LYS A 24 -12.77 -8.39 -0.79
CA LYS A 24 -12.96 -7.28 0.16
C LYS A 24 -11.64 -6.63 0.54
N LEU A 25 -10.58 -7.41 0.76
CA LEU A 25 -9.24 -6.88 1.02
C LEU A 25 -8.66 -6.18 -0.21
N ALA A 26 -8.73 -6.83 -1.38
CA ALA A 26 -8.27 -6.26 -2.64
C ALA A 26 -8.97 -4.92 -2.94
N GLY A 27 -10.28 -4.83 -2.71
CA GLY A 27 -11.06 -3.60 -2.86
C GLY A 27 -10.67 -2.49 -1.90
N LYS A 28 -10.12 -2.79 -0.72
CA LYS A 28 -9.54 -1.77 0.18
C LYS A 28 -8.21 -1.24 -0.37
N ILE A 29 -7.39 -2.11 -0.95
CA ILE A 29 -6.09 -1.76 -1.54
C ILE A 29 -6.31 -0.96 -2.84
N ALA A 30 -7.24 -1.38 -3.70
CA ALA A 30 -7.56 -0.72 -4.96
C ALA A 30 -8.09 0.73 -4.80
N LYS A 31 -8.53 1.11 -3.60
CA LYS A 31 -8.92 2.49 -3.25
C LYS A 31 -7.73 3.39 -2.91
N LYS A 32 -6.50 2.87 -2.94
CA LYS A 32 -5.27 3.61 -2.65
C LYS A 32 -4.59 4.00 -3.96
N SER A 33 -3.74 5.04 -3.91
CA SER A 33 -2.95 5.44 -5.07
C SER A 33 -2.05 4.29 -5.52
N PRO A 34 -2.11 3.88 -6.80
CA PRO A 34 -1.16 2.92 -7.37
C PRO A 34 0.30 3.39 -7.22
N VAL A 35 0.55 4.71 -7.31
CA VAL A 35 1.89 5.30 -7.15
C VAL A 35 2.40 5.07 -5.73
N SER A 36 1.59 5.39 -4.70
CA SER A 36 1.98 5.19 -3.30
C SER A 36 2.15 3.71 -2.94
N ILE A 37 1.27 2.83 -3.44
CA ILE A 37 1.37 1.38 -3.21
C ILE A 37 2.65 0.82 -3.85
N GLY A 38 2.96 1.23 -5.08
CA GLY A 38 4.19 0.83 -5.76
C GLY A 38 5.45 1.26 -5.00
N ALA A 39 5.48 2.50 -4.52
CA ALA A 39 6.57 3.01 -3.69
C ALA A 39 6.72 2.22 -2.38
N ALA A 40 5.61 1.93 -1.68
CA ALA A 40 5.63 1.15 -0.45
C ALA A 40 6.15 -0.28 -0.68
N ILE A 41 5.69 -0.96 -1.73
CA ILE A 41 6.18 -2.31 -2.08
C ILE A 41 7.68 -2.27 -2.43
N LYS A 42 8.14 -1.26 -3.17
CA LYS A 42 9.56 -1.10 -3.48
C LYS A 42 10.41 -0.96 -2.22
N LEU A 43 9.93 -0.20 -1.22
CA LEU A 43 10.61 0.00 0.06
C LEU A 43 10.74 -1.29 0.90
N LEU A 44 9.87 -2.29 0.70
CA LEU A 44 9.99 -3.57 1.41
C LEU A 44 11.30 -4.30 1.12
N ASN A 45 11.93 -4.04 -0.03
CA ASN A 45 13.26 -4.60 -0.36
C ASN A 45 14.37 -4.10 0.56
N TYR A 46 14.15 -3.00 1.28
CA TYR A 46 15.10 -2.41 2.24
C TYR A 46 14.78 -2.76 3.70
N SER A 47 13.81 -3.66 3.93
CA SER A 47 13.39 -4.08 5.28
C SER A 47 14.49 -4.77 6.10
N LYS A 48 15.54 -5.27 5.44
CA LYS A 48 16.69 -5.88 6.11
C LYS A 48 17.58 -4.84 6.78
N HIS A 49 18.08 -5.15 7.97
CA HIS A 49 18.90 -4.26 8.79
C HIS A 49 20.14 -3.71 8.05
N GLU A 50 20.83 -4.54 7.28
CA GLU A 50 22.00 -4.16 6.47
C GLU A 50 21.71 -3.06 5.44
N SER A 51 20.45 -2.94 5.01
CA SER A 51 20.01 -1.98 3.99
C SER A 51 19.32 -0.76 4.59
N PHE A 52 19.19 -0.67 5.92
CA PHE A 52 18.39 0.36 6.60
C PHE A 52 18.72 1.78 6.13
N TYR A 53 19.99 2.20 6.21
CA TYR A 53 20.39 3.55 5.83
C TYR A 53 20.21 3.85 4.33
N LYS A 54 20.27 2.82 3.47
CA LYS A 54 19.93 2.96 2.04
C LYS A 54 18.42 3.12 1.88
N GLY A 55 17.64 2.34 2.64
CA GLY A 55 16.19 2.40 2.69
C GLY A 55 15.68 3.78 3.09
N VAL A 56 16.22 4.39 4.15
CA VAL A 56 15.84 5.74 4.59
C VAL A 56 16.06 6.79 3.50
N LYS A 57 17.17 6.70 2.75
CA LYS A 57 17.44 7.62 1.63
C LYS A 57 16.48 7.40 0.47
N GLU A 58 16.21 6.14 0.11
CA GLU A 58 15.26 5.80 -0.94
C GLU A 58 13.82 6.18 -0.56
N GLU A 59 13.44 6.04 0.71
CA GLU A 59 12.16 6.46 1.26
C GLU A 59 11.96 7.96 1.12
N ALA A 60 12.95 8.77 1.54
CA ALA A 60 12.87 10.22 1.40
C ALA A 60 12.69 10.66 -0.06
N LYS A 61 13.37 9.99 -1.00
CA LYS A 61 13.22 10.24 -2.43
C LYS A 61 11.82 9.86 -2.93
N LEU A 62 11.40 8.61 -2.69
CA LEU A 62 10.11 8.09 -3.15
C LEU A 62 8.93 8.85 -2.54
N PHE A 63 9.07 9.31 -1.29
CA PHE A 63 8.08 10.17 -0.66
C PHE A 63 7.92 11.48 -1.43
N GLY A 64 9.02 12.12 -1.83
CA GLY A 64 8.99 13.31 -2.68
C GLY A 64 8.33 13.05 -4.03
N ASP A 65 8.68 11.95 -4.69
CA ASP A 65 8.11 11.56 -5.98
C ASP A 65 6.59 11.32 -5.88
N VAL A 66 6.13 10.60 -4.85
CA VAL A 66 4.70 10.37 -4.56
C VAL A 66 3.99 11.68 -4.22
N PHE A 67 4.63 12.56 -3.44
CA PHE A 67 4.02 13.84 -3.05
C PHE A 67 3.76 14.73 -4.27
N LEU A 68 4.67 14.72 -5.24
CA LEU A 68 4.56 15.53 -6.47
C LEU A 68 3.69 14.89 -7.57
N SER A 69 3.28 13.63 -7.43
CA SER A 69 2.44 12.94 -8.42
C SER A 69 1.01 13.49 -8.45
N GLU A 70 0.27 13.24 -9.54
CA GLU A 70 -1.14 13.66 -9.62
C GLU A 70 -1.97 13.03 -8.50
N ASP A 71 -1.74 11.75 -8.22
CA ASP A 71 -2.37 11.03 -7.11
C ASP A 71 -2.02 11.62 -5.74
N GLY A 72 -0.77 12.06 -5.52
CA GLY A 72 -0.35 12.71 -4.28
C GLY A 72 -1.11 14.01 -4.04
N GLN A 73 -1.18 14.85 -5.06
CA GLN A 73 -1.91 16.11 -5.03
C GLN A 73 -3.42 15.90 -4.84
N GLU A 74 -4.01 14.93 -5.56
CA GLU A 74 -5.41 14.56 -5.44
C GLU A 74 -5.74 14.00 -4.05
N GLY A 75 -4.86 13.19 -3.46
CA GLY A 75 -5.03 12.67 -2.11
C GLY A 75 -5.11 13.79 -1.07
N ILE A 76 -4.22 14.77 -1.15
CA ILE A 76 -4.22 15.95 -0.27
C ILE A 76 -5.49 16.78 -0.49
N LYS A 77 -5.84 17.05 -1.74
CA LYS A 77 -7.03 17.84 -2.10
C LYS A 77 -8.30 17.17 -1.60
N ALA A 78 -8.49 15.89 -1.89
CA ALA A 78 -9.67 15.13 -1.46
C ALA A 78 -9.82 15.09 0.06
N PHE A 79 -8.70 15.00 0.78
CA PHE A 79 -8.69 15.07 2.25
C PHE A 79 -9.17 16.43 2.75
N LEU A 80 -8.66 17.53 2.20
CA LEU A 80 -9.09 18.89 2.54
C LEU A 80 -10.57 19.14 2.21
N GLU A 81 -11.03 18.61 1.08
CA GLU A 81 -12.42 18.70 0.61
C GLU A 81 -13.36 17.68 1.27
N LYS A 82 -12.86 16.82 2.17
CA LYS A 82 -13.62 15.76 2.87
C LYS A 82 -14.38 14.82 1.93
N ARG A 83 -13.80 14.50 0.79
CA ARG A 83 -14.35 13.55 -0.19
C ARG A 83 -13.40 12.36 -0.39
N SER A 84 -13.88 11.35 -1.09
CA SER A 84 -13.01 10.25 -1.53
C SER A 84 -12.10 10.74 -2.66
N PRO A 85 -10.80 10.36 -2.64
CA PRO A 85 -9.88 10.67 -3.72
C PRO A 85 -10.17 9.82 -4.97
N ASP A 86 -9.92 10.38 -6.14
CA ASP A 86 -10.00 9.69 -7.43
C ASP A 86 -8.59 9.48 -8.03
N PHE A 87 -7.94 8.40 -7.62
CA PHE A 87 -6.59 8.07 -8.07
C PHE A 87 -6.56 7.52 -9.49
N LYS A 88 -5.61 8.02 -10.30
CA LYS A 88 -5.39 7.64 -11.71
C LYS A 88 -4.08 6.88 -11.93
N GLY A 89 -3.24 6.75 -10.91
CA GLY A 89 -1.99 5.99 -10.98
C GLY A 89 -0.86 6.73 -11.65
N ARG A 90 -0.83 8.06 -11.53
CA ARG A 90 0.21 8.95 -12.05
C ARG A 90 0.42 10.15 -11.14
#